data_AF-A0A259PI13-F1
#
_entry.id   AF-A0A259PI13-F1
#
_cell.length_a   1.000
_cell.length_b   1.000
_cell.length_c   1.000
_cell.angle_alpha   90.00
_cell.angle_beta   90.00
_cell.angle_gamma   90.00
#
_symmetry.space_group_name_H-M   'P 1'
#
loop_
_entity.id
_entity.type
_entity.pdbx_description
1 polymer ?
#
loop_
_entity_poly.entity_id
_entity_poly.type
_entity_poly.pdbx_seq_one_letter_code
_entity_poly.pdbx_strand_id
1 'polypeptide(L)'
;MGTRVGTTQLGTTPLGAEPLRRLPDGTVKQVSPLTGTTVWTLPGRANRPLPQPPAQRSPVDPARVDDLCAFCPGRYRETPPEKSRLVLDPYPHVLEHLPARHLDDTVAEVRRIPNLFEILAVDYWRTNHGYVVPPDVVARAQAYVADPEGAEHVAGVLRARAAAGNGGSPHGAPASGSPDDLAGAVDLFAGSHDVVVARRHLVDGAVYDDQLAGSGTLTPLEHHRFMAATVETARDLYDSRPDVRYVAAFQNWLRPAG
;
A
#
# COMPACT_ATOMS: atom_id res chain seq x y z
N MET A 1 36.51 -32.56 -11.98
CA MET A 1 35.84 -32.03 -10.78
C MET A 1 34.68 -31.18 -11.25
N GLY A 2 33.49 -31.77 -11.35
CA GLY A 2 32.29 -31.08 -11.82
C GLY A 2 31.30 -30.91 -10.68
N THR A 3 31.22 -29.71 -10.13
CA THR A 3 30.33 -29.34 -9.03
C THR A 3 28.91 -29.19 -9.59
N ARG A 4 27.99 -30.08 -9.20
CA ARG A 4 26.57 -29.98 -9.57
C ARG A 4 25.92 -28.84 -8.77
N VAL A 5 25.37 -27.88 -9.51
CA VAL A 5 24.43 -26.87 -9.02
C VAL A 5 23.11 -27.59 -8.70
N GLY A 6 22.66 -27.50 -7.46
CA GLY A 6 21.36 -28.03 -7.04
C GLY A 6 20.24 -27.10 -7.52
N THR A 7 19.50 -27.55 -8.52
CA THR A 7 18.20 -26.97 -8.89
C THR A 7 17.20 -27.26 -7.78
N THR A 8 16.67 -26.21 -7.17
CA THR A 8 15.51 -26.28 -6.27
C THR A 8 14.31 -26.76 -7.07
N GLN A 9 13.92 -28.01 -6.86
CA GLN A 9 12.72 -28.60 -7.44
C GLN A 9 11.51 -27.95 -6.75
N LEU A 10 10.71 -27.18 -7.49
CA LEU A 10 9.36 -26.82 -7.07
C LEU A 10 8.61 -28.14 -6.86
N GLY A 11 8.24 -28.42 -5.61
CA GLY A 11 7.59 -29.66 -5.22
C GLY A 11 6.26 -29.82 -5.93
N THR A 12 6.22 -30.64 -6.97
CA THR A 12 5.00 -31.21 -7.50
C THR A 12 4.39 -32.09 -6.40
N THR A 13 3.22 -31.72 -5.89
CA THR A 13 2.40 -32.58 -5.02
C THR A 13 2.29 -33.95 -5.68
N PRO A 14 2.66 -35.06 -5.02
CA PRO A 14 2.47 -36.37 -5.60
C PRO A 14 0.98 -36.57 -5.84
N LEU A 15 0.62 -36.78 -7.11
CA LEU A 15 -0.72 -37.18 -7.52
C LEU A 15 -1.14 -38.39 -6.66
N GLY A 16 -2.04 -38.18 -5.71
CA GLY A 16 -2.51 -39.22 -4.77
C GLY A 16 -2.33 -38.94 -3.28
N ALA A 17 -1.73 -37.82 -2.86
CA ALA A 17 -1.76 -37.43 -1.44
C ALA A 17 -3.19 -37.03 -1.03
N GLU A 18 -3.77 -37.74 -0.05
CA GLU A 18 -5.08 -37.43 0.51
C GLU A 18 -5.08 -35.99 1.05
N PRO A 19 -5.97 -35.08 0.58
CA PRO A 19 -5.93 -33.65 0.93
C PRO A 19 -6.05 -33.37 2.43
N LEU A 20 -6.69 -34.28 3.16
CA LEU A 20 -6.88 -34.21 4.59
C LEU A 20 -6.77 -35.62 5.18
N ARG A 21 -5.83 -35.81 6.11
CA ARG A 21 -5.69 -37.06 6.86
C ARG A 21 -5.78 -36.79 8.36
N ARG A 22 -6.66 -37.52 9.05
CA ARG A 22 -6.78 -37.49 10.52
C ARG A 22 -6.02 -38.66 11.12
N LEU A 23 -5.18 -38.38 12.12
CA LEU A 23 -4.43 -39.38 12.85
C LEU A 23 -5.15 -39.80 14.15
N PRO A 24 -4.81 -40.97 14.73
CA PRO A 24 -5.47 -41.48 15.94
C PRO A 24 -5.38 -40.56 17.18
N ASP A 25 -4.33 -39.74 17.26
CA ASP A 25 -4.13 -38.75 18.34
C ASP A 25 -4.97 -37.47 18.15
N GLY A 26 -5.77 -37.39 17.07
CA GLY A 26 -6.55 -36.22 16.69
C GLY A 26 -5.77 -35.21 15.83
N THR A 27 -4.49 -35.45 15.52
CA THR A 27 -3.72 -34.59 14.61
C THR A 27 -4.32 -34.61 13.20
N VAL A 28 -4.53 -33.43 12.63
CA VAL A 28 -4.99 -33.27 11.24
C VAL A 28 -3.82 -32.82 10.38
N LYS A 29 -3.54 -33.56 9.31
CA LYS A 29 -2.58 -33.18 8.27
C LYS A 29 -3.33 -32.77 7.02
N GLN A 30 -3.04 -31.58 6.52
CA GLN A 30 -3.66 -31.05 5.30
C GLN A 30 -2.57 -30.75 4.28
N VAL A 31 -2.82 -31.08 3.03
CA VAL A 31 -1.98 -30.67 1.91
C VAL A 31 -2.81 -29.73 1.05
N SER A 32 -2.36 -28.48 0.92
CA SER A 32 -3.01 -27.50 0.05
C SER A 32 -2.94 -27.97 -1.41
N PRO A 33 -4.08 -28.15 -2.10
CA PRO A 33 -4.06 -28.53 -3.51
C PRO A 33 -3.56 -27.39 -4.41
N LEU A 34 -3.59 -26.14 -3.91
CA LEU A 34 -3.16 -24.95 -4.64
C LEU A 34 -1.65 -24.71 -4.53
N THR A 35 -1.06 -24.99 -3.36
CA THR A 35 0.33 -24.61 -3.05
C THR A 35 1.23 -25.80 -2.75
N GLY A 36 0.68 -27.01 -2.57
CA GLY A 36 1.40 -28.20 -2.10
C GLY A 36 1.86 -28.11 -0.63
N THR A 37 1.62 -26.99 0.04
CA THR A 37 2.04 -26.76 1.43
C THR A 37 1.34 -27.75 2.36
N THR A 38 2.12 -28.38 3.24
CA THR A 38 1.58 -29.26 4.27
C THR A 38 1.41 -28.51 5.59
N VAL A 39 0.20 -28.54 6.15
CA VAL A 39 -0.15 -27.93 7.44
C VAL A 39 -0.51 -29.04 8.43
N TRP A 40 -0.05 -28.91 9.67
CA TRP A 40 -0.31 -29.86 10.74
C TRP A 40 -1.04 -29.15 11.88
N THR A 41 -2.25 -29.59 12.18
CA THR A 41 -3.05 -29.10 13.29
C THR A 41 -3.02 -30.15 14.40
N LEU A 42 -2.26 -29.88 15.46
CA LEU A 42 -2.15 -30.76 16.62
C LEU A 42 -3.17 -30.34 17.70
N PRO A 43 -3.95 -31.27 18.28
CA PRO A 43 -4.80 -30.99 19.42
C PRO A 43 -4.01 -30.37 20.58
N GLY A 44 -4.61 -29.39 21.25
CA GLY A 44 -4.01 -28.72 22.42
C GLY A 44 -2.87 -27.74 22.12
N ARG A 45 -2.38 -27.61 20.88
CA ARG A 45 -1.33 -26.61 20.53
C ARG A 45 -1.78 -25.17 20.81
N ALA A 46 -3.06 -24.90 20.64
CA ALA A 46 -3.67 -23.59 20.91
C ALA A 46 -3.84 -23.29 22.41
N ASN A 47 -3.72 -24.29 23.30
CA ASN A 47 -3.88 -24.12 24.75
C ASN A 47 -2.66 -23.46 25.40
N ARG A 48 -1.65 -23.06 24.63
CA ARG A 48 -0.51 -22.33 25.14
C ARG A 48 -0.99 -20.99 25.72
N PRO A 49 -0.83 -20.73 27.02
CA PRO A 49 -1.12 -19.42 27.57
C PRO A 49 -0.10 -18.43 26.98
N LEU A 50 -0.58 -17.56 26.09
CA LEU A 50 0.19 -16.44 25.55
C LEU A 50 -0.30 -15.19 26.27
N PRO A 51 0.43 -14.66 27.25
CA PRO A 51 0.09 -13.38 27.84
C PRO A 51 0.16 -12.31 26.74
N GLN A 52 -0.98 -11.69 26.43
CA GLN A 52 -0.99 -10.48 25.62
C GLN A 52 -0.84 -9.29 26.57
N PRO A 53 0.16 -8.42 26.37
CA PRO A 53 0.17 -7.15 27.08
C PRO A 53 -1.13 -6.40 26.72
N PRO A 54 -1.80 -5.75 27.69
CA PRO A 54 -2.96 -4.94 27.39
C PRO A 54 -2.56 -3.83 26.40
N ALA A 55 -3.36 -3.64 25.36
CA ALA A 55 -3.18 -2.52 24.46
C ALA A 55 -3.34 -1.22 25.25
N GLN A 56 -2.40 -0.30 25.08
CA GLN A 56 -2.58 1.07 25.55
C GLN A 56 -3.66 1.71 24.68
N ARG A 57 -4.74 2.18 25.30
CA ARG A 57 -5.83 2.89 24.60
C ARG A 57 -6.01 4.27 25.22
N SER A 58 -6.26 5.27 24.38
CA SER A 58 -6.54 6.65 24.81
C SER A 58 -7.92 7.08 24.31
N PRO A 59 -8.66 7.92 25.04
CA PRO A 59 -9.89 8.49 24.52
C PRO A 59 -9.63 9.27 23.23
N VAL A 60 -10.54 9.14 22.26
CA VAL A 60 -10.49 9.92 21.01
C VAL A 60 -10.78 11.39 21.33
N ASP A 61 -9.92 12.28 20.85
CA ASP A 61 -10.22 13.71 20.79
C ASP A 61 -11.07 13.99 19.53
N PRO A 62 -12.35 14.39 19.68
CA PRO A 62 -13.22 14.65 18.54
C PRO A 62 -12.68 15.72 17.57
N ALA A 63 -11.83 16.64 18.04
CA ALA A 63 -11.23 17.68 17.19
C ALA A 63 -10.09 17.15 16.30
N ARG A 64 -9.64 15.91 16.51
CA ARG A 64 -8.47 15.30 15.88
C ARG A 64 -8.79 14.03 15.10
N VAL A 65 -10.08 13.67 14.99
CA VAL A 65 -10.53 12.39 14.41
C VAL A 65 -10.07 12.21 12.96
N ASP A 66 -9.94 13.30 12.20
CA ASP A 66 -9.48 13.31 10.81
C ASP A 66 -7.97 13.59 10.66
N ASP A 67 -7.21 13.58 11.77
CA ASP A 67 -5.78 13.94 11.84
C ASP A 67 -4.91 12.93 12.60
N LEU A 68 -5.38 11.68 12.72
CA LEU A 68 -4.73 10.64 13.52
C LEU A 68 -3.47 10.07 12.85
N CYS A 69 -3.43 10.01 11.52
CA CYS A 69 -2.26 9.58 10.75
C CYS A 69 -2.16 10.31 9.41
N ALA A 70 -1.02 10.18 8.72
CA ALA A 70 -0.76 10.82 7.42
C ALA A 70 -1.78 10.46 6.31
N PHE A 71 -2.53 9.38 6.47
CA PHE A 71 -3.57 8.97 5.51
C PHE A 71 -4.94 9.61 5.77
N CYS A 72 -5.13 10.29 6.90
CA CYS A 72 -6.41 10.85 7.27
C CYS A 72 -6.74 12.13 6.46
N PRO A 73 -8.02 12.50 6.35
CA PRO A 73 -8.46 13.63 5.53
C PRO A 73 -7.77 14.97 5.81
N GLY A 74 -7.48 15.30 7.07
CA GLY A 74 -6.84 16.57 7.40
C GLY A 74 -5.32 16.59 7.17
N ARG A 75 -4.72 15.49 6.68
CA ARG A 75 -3.27 15.33 6.48
C ARG A 75 -2.89 14.93 5.05
N TYR A 76 -3.71 15.29 4.06
CA TYR A 76 -3.48 14.93 2.65
C TYR A 76 -2.11 15.29 2.08
N ARG A 77 -1.48 16.38 2.59
CA ARG A 77 -0.16 16.86 2.17
C ARG A 77 1.03 16.11 2.81
N GLU A 78 0.77 15.07 3.60
CA GLU A 78 1.82 14.23 4.19
C GLU A 78 2.09 12.93 3.42
N THR A 79 1.29 12.68 2.39
CA THR A 79 1.45 11.56 1.45
C THR A 79 1.92 12.07 0.10
N PRO A 80 2.58 11.25 -0.75
CA PRO A 80 2.86 11.67 -2.12
C PRO A 80 1.62 12.18 -2.86
N PRO A 81 1.78 13.11 -3.84
CA PRO A 81 0.70 13.61 -4.66
C PRO A 81 -0.17 12.47 -5.20
N GLU A 82 -1.48 12.56 -4.95
CA GLU A 82 -2.41 11.50 -5.31
C GLU A 82 -2.57 11.36 -6.83
N LYS A 83 -2.71 10.11 -7.29
CA LYS A 83 -2.98 9.80 -8.70
C LYS A 83 -4.45 10.04 -9.00
N SER A 84 -5.32 9.59 -8.11
CA SER A 84 -6.76 9.79 -8.19
C SER A 84 -7.45 9.70 -6.82
N ARG A 85 -8.65 10.25 -6.73
CA ARG A 85 -9.57 10.07 -5.61
C ARG A 85 -11.00 9.87 -6.09
N LEU A 86 -11.76 9.04 -5.38
CA LEU A 86 -13.21 8.99 -5.48
C LEU A 86 -13.81 10.00 -4.51
N VAL A 87 -14.71 10.84 -4.99
CA VAL A 87 -15.53 11.75 -4.17
C VAL A 87 -17.00 11.43 -4.35
N LEU A 88 -17.86 11.78 -3.39
CA LEU A 88 -19.29 11.43 -3.41
C LEU A 88 -20.23 12.59 -3.71
N ASP A 89 -19.74 13.83 -3.74
CA ASP A 89 -20.57 15.04 -3.83
C ASP A 89 -20.49 15.69 -5.22
N PRO A 90 -21.61 16.01 -5.91
CA PRO A 90 -22.99 15.64 -5.58
C PRO A 90 -23.33 14.18 -5.89
N TYR A 91 -22.48 13.51 -6.69
CA TYR A 91 -22.60 12.10 -7.02
C TYR A 91 -21.19 11.46 -7.08
N PRO A 92 -21.09 10.12 -6.94
CA PRO A 92 -19.81 9.43 -7.04
C PRO A 92 -19.10 9.71 -8.37
N HIS A 93 -17.90 10.28 -8.31
CA HIS A 93 -17.03 10.48 -9.47
C HIS A 93 -15.55 10.48 -9.07
N VAL A 94 -14.70 10.17 -10.04
CA VAL A 94 -13.24 10.13 -9.84
C VAL A 94 -12.64 11.46 -10.27
N LEU A 95 -11.82 12.04 -9.40
CA LEU A 95 -10.94 13.15 -9.72
C LEU A 95 -9.53 12.59 -9.93
N GLU A 96 -8.91 12.93 -11.06
CA GLU A 96 -7.55 12.54 -11.38
C GLU A 96 -6.62 13.75 -11.28
N HIS A 97 -5.41 13.50 -10.79
CA HIS A 97 -4.29 14.45 -10.89
C HIS A 97 -4.60 15.83 -10.25
N LEU A 98 -5.28 15.80 -9.11
CA LEU A 98 -5.72 16.99 -8.39
C LEU A 98 -4.50 17.82 -7.92
N PRO A 99 -4.41 19.12 -8.23
CA PRO A 99 -3.31 19.96 -7.76
C PRO A 99 -3.43 20.21 -6.25
N ALA A 100 -2.30 20.53 -5.61
CA ALA A 100 -2.22 20.67 -4.14
C ALA A 100 -3.28 21.62 -3.55
N ARG A 101 -3.49 22.79 -4.17
CA ARG A 101 -4.47 23.80 -3.75
C ARG A 101 -5.92 23.34 -3.70
N HIS A 102 -6.27 22.24 -4.35
CA HIS A 102 -7.63 21.69 -4.39
C HIS A 102 -7.79 20.45 -3.50
N LEU A 103 -6.75 20.02 -2.78
CA LEU A 103 -6.80 18.79 -1.97
C LEU A 103 -7.87 18.86 -0.87
N ASP A 104 -8.14 20.05 -0.33
CA ASP A 104 -9.08 20.26 0.78
C ASP A 104 -10.50 20.63 0.31
N ASP A 105 -10.70 20.84 -0.99
CA ASP A 105 -12.00 21.21 -1.57
C ASP A 105 -13.02 20.05 -1.47
N THR A 106 -12.54 18.82 -1.35
CA THR A 106 -13.35 17.61 -1.28
C THR A 106 -12.79 16.62 -0.27
N VAL A 107 -13.67 15.82 0.32
CA VAL A 107 -13.26 14.66 1.12
C VAL A 107 -13.20 13.44 0.22
N ALA A 108 -12.02 12.83 0.15
CA ALA A 108 -11.84 11.60 -0.60
C ALA A 108 -12.45 10.40 0.14
N GLU A 109 -13.34 9.69 -0.54
CA GLU A 109 -13.91 8.42 -0.08
C GLU A 109 -12.88 7.29 -0.19
N VAL A 110 -12.16 7.26 -1.32
CA VAL A 110 -11.02 6.38 -1.57
C VAL A 110 -9.96 7.18 -2.33
N ARG A 111 -8.68 7.05 -1.95
CA ARG A 111 -7.54 7.68 -2.63
C ARG A 111 -6.60 6.63 -3.16
N ARG A 112 -6.03 6.88 -4.33
CA ARG A 112 -4.86 6.17 -4.85
C ARG A 112 -3.67 7.10 -4.76
N ILE A 113 -2.71 6.76 -3.90
CA ILE A 113 -1.48 7.52 -3.70
C ILE A 113 -0.26 6.65 -4.04
N PRO A 114 0.82 7.22 -4.58
CA PRO A 114 2.11 6.54 -4.62
C PRO A 114 2.56 6.14 -3.20
N ASN A 115 3.19 4.97 -3.08
CA ASN A 115 3.82 4.55 -1.84
C ASN A 115 5.14 5.30 -1.67
N LEU A 116 5.32 5.99 -0.53
CA LEU A 116 6.53 6.75 -0.23
C LEU A 116 7.79 5.86 -0.12
N PHE A 117 7.59 4.60 0.26
CA PHE A 117 8.65 3.59 0.42
C PHE A 117 8.38 2.42 -0.51
N GLU A 118 8.57 2.66 -1.81
CA GLU A 118 8.37 1.65 -2.85
C GLU A 118 9.24 0.41 -2.62
N ILE A 119 8.67 -0.78 -2.83
CA ILE A 119 9.45 -2.03 -2.81
C ILE A 119 10.43 -2.05 -4.00
N LEU A 120 9.94 -1.63 -5.16
CA LEU A 120 10.73 -1.44 -6.39
C LEU A 120 10.58 0.02 -6.83
N ALA A 121 11.55 0.85 -6.42
CA ALA A 121 11.57 2.27 -6.77
C ALA A 121 11.72 2.51 -8.28
N VAL A 122 11.40 3.71 -8.75
CA VAL A 122 11.52 4.11 -10.16
C VAL A 122 12.91 3.81 -10.74
N ASP A 123 13.99 4.05 -9.99
CA ASP A 123 15.36 3.77 -10.42
C ASP A 123 15.64 2.28 -10.68
N TYR A 124 14.97 1.37 -9.97
CA TYR A 124 15.05 -0.06 -10.27
C TYR A 124 14.55 -0.34 -11.69
N TRP A 125 13.41 0.26 -12.07
CA TRP A 125 12.84 0.10 -13.40
C TRP A 125 13.69 0.76 -14.49
N ARG A 126 14.24 1.96 -14.22
CA ARG A 126 15.19 2.62 -15.14
C ARG A 126 16.40 1.74 -15.41
N THR A 127 17.02 1.22 -14.34
CA THR A 127 18.28 0.48 -14.41
C THR A 127 18.11 -0.90 -15.05
N ASN A 128 17.08 -1.64 -14.65
CA ASN A 128 16.94 -3.05 -15.03
C ASN A 128 16.04 -3.27 -16.26
N HIS A 129 15.17 -2.31 -16.57
CA HIS A 129 14.18 -2.43 -17.64
C HIS A 129 14.24 -1.27 -18.65
N GLY A 130 15.17 -0.31 -18.48
CA GLY A 130 15.27 0.84 -19.38
C GLY A 130 14.03 1.74 -19.34
N TYR A 131 13.28 1.72 -18.23
CA TYR A 131 12.06 2.50 -18.09
C TYR A 131 12.36 4.00 -18.26
N VAL A 132 11.62 4.63 -19.19
CA VAL A 132 11.65 6.08 -19.39
C VAL A 132 10.32 6.63 -18.90
N VAL A 133 10.37 7.64 -18.03
CA VAL A 133 9.16 8.28 -17.51
C VAL A 133 8.40 8.92 -18.68
N PRO A 134 7.10 8.59 -18.87
CA PRO A 134 6.28 9.17 -19.93
C PRO A 134 6.26 10.71 -19.90
N PRO A 135 6.25 11.39 -21.06
CA PRO A 135 6.25 12.85 -21.11
C PRO A 135 5.07 13.51 -20.38
N ASP A 136 3.90 12.89 -20.39
CA ASP A 136 2.72 13.37 -19.66
C ASP A 136 2.92 13.31 -18.14
N VAL A 137 3.59 12.28 -17.62
CA VAL A 137 3.94 12.17 -16.19
C VAL A 137 4.91 13.28 -15.79
N VAL A 138 5.92 13.56 -16.63
CA VAL A 138 6.86 14.68 -16.41
C VAL A 138 6.13 16.02 -16.42
N ALA A 139 5.27 16.25 -17.40
CA ALA A 139 4.50 17.48 -17.52
C ALA A 139 3.57 17.70 -16.32
N ARG A 140 2.93 16.64 -15.80
CA ARG A 140 2.12 16.71 -14.57
C ARG A 140 2.96 17.07 -13.35
N ALA A 141 4.11 16.45 -13.17
CA ALA A 141 4.99 16.76 -12.05
C ALA A 141 5.45 18.23 -12.11
N GLN A 142 5.84 18.71 -13.30
CA GLN A 142 6.20 20.11 -13.53
C GLN A 142 5.05 21.07 -13.23
N ALA A 143 3.84 20.78 -13.73
CA ALA A 143 2.66 21.60 -13.45
C ALA A 143 2.30 21.62 -11.96
N TYR A 144 2.49 20.50 -11.26
CA TYR A 144 2.25 20.41 -9.83
C TYR A 144 3.21 21.29 -9.03
N VAL A 145 4.52 21.21 -9.30
CA VAL A 145 5.54 22.01 -8.57
C VAL A 145 5.64 23.47 -9.06
N ALA A 146 5.05 23.81 -10.20
CA ALA A 146 4.93 25.20 -10.62
C ALA A 146 3.94 26.00 -9.76
N ASP A 147 3.04 25.31 -9.05
CA ASP A 147 2.17 25.89 -8.03
C ASP A 147 2.91 25.96 -6.67
N PRO A 148 2.88 27.10 -5.95
CA PRO A 148 3.55 27.23 -4.66
C PRO A 148 3.15 26.16 -3.62
N GLU A 149 1.86 25.82 -3.52
CA GLU A 149 1.39 24.78 -2.60
C GLU A 149 1.88 23.40 -3.03
N GLY A 150 1.95 23.16 -4.34
CA GLY A 150 2.45 21.90 -4.88
C GLY A 150 3.96 21.73 -4.67
N ALA A 151 4.73 22.80 -4.82
CA ALA A 151 6.15 22.83 -4.51
C ALA A 151 6.41 22.56 -3.02
N GLU A 152 5.68 23.22 -2.12
CA GLU A 152 5.79 23.01 -0.68
C GLU A 152 5.45 21.57 -0.28
N HIS A 153 4.35 21.04 -0.83
CA HIS A 153 3.90 19.68 -0.60
C HIS A 153 4.96 18.66 -1.04
N VAL A 154 5.46 18.73 -2.28
CA VAL A 154 6.49 17.82 -2.79
C VAL A 154 7.76 17.90 -1.95
N ALA A 155 8.22 19.11 -1.63
CA ALA A 155 9.41 19.29 -0.80
C ALA A 155 9.22 18.70 0.61
N GLY A 156 8.01 18.82 1.20
CA GLY A 156 7.65 18.20 2.47
C GLY A 156 7.76 16.67 2.43
N VAL A 157 7.19 16.05 1.39
CA VAL A 157 7.24 14.60 1.17
C VAL A 157 8.68 14.12 0.96
N LEU A 158 9.48 14.82 0.15
CA LEU A 158 10.89 14.48 -0.06
C LEU A 158 11.72 14.61 1.21
N ARG A 159 11.49 15.65 2.03
CA ARG A 159 12.14 15.79 3.35
C ARG A 159 11.75 14.64 4.29
N ALA A 160 10.47 14.28 4.35
CA ALA A 160 10.01 13.17 5.18
C ALA A 160 10.64 11.84 4.74
N ARG A 161 10.75 11.59 3.43
CA ARG A 161 11.43 10.42 2.87
C ARG A 161 12.92 10.38 3.25
N ALA A 162 13.61 11.51 3.15
CA ALA A 162 15.03 11.62 3.49
C ALA A 162 15.26 11.40 5.00
N ALA A 163 14.42 11.98 5.85
CA ALA A 163 14.50 11.84 7.31
C ALA A 163 14.26 10.40 7.79
N ALA A 164 13.42 9.63 7.08
CA ALA A 164 13.09 8.25 7.44
C ALA A 164 14.24 7.24 7.20
N GLY A 165 15.38 7.65 6.64
CA GLY A 165 16.63 6.86 6.57
C GLY A 165 16.60 5.59 5.70
N ASN A 166 15.42 5.13 5.27
CA ASN A 166 15.20 3.87 4.55
C ASN A 166 14.79 4.07 3.07
N GLY A 167 14.71 5.31 2.58
CA GLY A 167 14.24 5.63 1.22
C GLY A 167 15.32 5.63 0.13
N GLY A 168 16.59 5.41 0.50
CA GLY A 168 17.67 5.17 -0.44
C GLY A 168 17.56 3.74 -0.96
N SER A 169 17.07 3.59 -2.19
CA SER A 169 17.43 2.40 -2.97
C SER A 169 18.96 2.28 -2.90
N PRO A 170 19.55 1.08 -2.75
CA PRO A 170 21.00 0.90 -2.92
C PRO A 170 21.49 1.35 -4.32
N HIS A 171 20.57 1.71 -5.21
CA HIS A 171 20.81 2.21 -6.56
C HIS A 171 20.27 3.63 -6.82
N GLY A 172 19.74 4.35 -5.82
CA GLY A 172 19.14 5.67 -5.99
C GLY A 172 19.96 6.78 -5.34
N ALA A 173 19.98 7.96 -5.97
CA ALA A 173 20.55 9.16 -5.37
C ALA A 173 19.72 9.56 -4.12
N PRO A 174 20.35 10.05 -3.04
CA PRO A 174 19.60 10.60 -1.92
C PRO A 174 18.75 11.77 -2.42
N ALA A 175 17.44 11.75 -2.10
CA ALA A 175 16.56 12.88 -2.35
C ALA A 175 17.16 14.10 -1.64
N SER A 176 17.38 15.19 -2.37
CA SER A 176 18.02 16.38 -1.80
C SER A 176 17.12 17.08 -0.77
N GLY A 177 15.82 16.75 -0.76
CA GLY A 177 14.79 17.39 0.07
C GLY A 177 14.53 18.85 -0.32
N SER A 178 15.16 19.31 -1.41
CA SER A 178 15.04 20.66 -1.95
C SER A 178 13.75 20.80 -2.77
N PRO A 179 13.06 21.96 -2.72
CA PRO A 179 11.99 22.28 -3.67
C PRO A 179 12.44 22.25 -5.14
N ASP A 180 13.74 22.44 -5.40
CA ASP A 180 14.31 22.45 -6.75
C ASP A 180 14.60 21.04 -7.30
N ASP A 181 14.34 19.99 -6.53
CA ASP A 181 14.58 18.59 -6.89
C ASP A 181 13.51 18.08 -7.87
N LEU A 182 13.52 18.59 -9.10
CA LEU A 182 12.55 18.19 -10.12
C LEU A 182 12.62 16.70 -10.44
N ALA A 183 13.81 16.09 -10.37
CA ALA A 183 13.97 14.65 -10.57
C ALA A 183 13.26 13.85 -9.48
N GLY A 184 13.51 14.18 -8.20
CA GLY A 184 12.82 13.59 -7.07
C GLY A 184 11.31 13.84 -7.10
N ALA A 185 10.89 15.03 -7.54
CA ALA A 185 9.48 15.36 -7.75
C ALA A 185 8.86 14.42 -8.80
N VAL A 186 9.45 14.31 -10.00
CA VAL A 186 8.97 13.41 -11.06
C VAL A 186 8.85 11.96 -10.59
N ASP A 187 9.77 11.49 -9.76
CA ASP A 187 9.74 10.14 -9.22
C ASP A 187 8.52 9.86 -8.35
N LEU A 188 8.03 10.85 -7.59
CA LEU A 188 6.78 10.72 -6.83
C LEU A 188 5.56 10.49 -7.74
N PHE A 189 5.60 10.92 -9.00
CA PHE A 189 4.52 10.69 -9.98
C PHE A 189 4.73 9.42 -10.83
N ALA A 190 5.97 8.96 -10.95
CA ALA A 190 6.35 7.84 -11.82
C ALA A 190 6.36 6.47 -11.10
N GLY A 191 6.08 6.45 -9.79
CA GLY A 191 6.11 5.28 -8.93
C GLY A 191 5.21 4.10 -9.35
N SER A 192 5.61 2.92 -8.89
CA SER A 192 5.12 1.60 -9.26
C SER A 192 4.37 0.85 -8.19
N HIS A 193 4.47 1.36 -6.97
CA HIS A 193 3.86 0.80 -5.81
C HIS A 193 2.88 1.84 -5.30
N ASP A 194 1.60 1.53 -5.33
CA ASP A 194 0.54 2.44 -4.90
C ASP A 194 -0.12 1.93 -3.62
N VAL A 195 -0.63 2.86 -2.81
CA VAL A 195 -1.48 2.59 -1.65
C VAL A 195 -2.88 3.07 -2.00
N VAL A 196 -3.86 2.17 -1.85
CA VAL A 196 -5.28 2.52 -1.94
C VAL A 196 -5.79 2.72 -0.52
N VAL A 197 -6.28 3.93 -0.24
CA VAL A 197 -6.63 4.39 1.11
C VAL A 197 -8.12 4.68 1.17
N ALA A 198 -8.85 3.97 2.04
CA ALA A 198 -10.23 4.32 2.36
C ALA A 198 -10.28 5.47 3.37
N ARG A 199 -11.36 6.28 3.34
CA ARG A 199 -11.52 7.50 4.16
C ARG A 199 -11.37 7.31 5.67
N ARG A 200 -11.93 6.22 6.22
CA ARG A 200 -12.13 6.09 7.68
C ARG A 200 -10.87 5.57 8.38
N HIS A 201 -10.44 6.30 9.41
CA HIS A 201 -9.40 5.84 10.34
C HIS A 201 -9.99 5.00 11.48
N LEU A 202 -11.10 5.45 12.06
CA LEU A 202 -11.81 4.80 13.16
C LEU A 202 -13.18 4.32 12.71
N VAL A 203 -13.74 3.32 13.41
CA VAL A 203 -15.14 2.92 13.23
C VAL A 203 -16.08 4.03 13.70
N ASP A 204 -17.30 4.04 13.17
CA ASP A 204 -18.31 5.03 13.57
C ASP A 204 -18.64 4.87 15.06
N GLY A 205 -18.58 5.98 15.81
CA GLY A 205 -18.81 5.97 17.26
C GLY A 205 -17.64 5.48 18.10
N ALA A 206 -16.43 5.41 17.55
CA ALA A 206 -15.22 5.13 18.32
C ALA A 206 -15.04 6.10 19.50
N VAL A 207 -14.82 5.54 20.69
CA VAL A 207 -14.52 6.24 21.94
C VAL A 207 -13.01 6.19 22.23
N TYR A 208 -12.31 5.18 21.72
CA TYR A 208 -10.87 4.98 21.89
C TYR A 208 -10.14 4.93 20.55
N ASP A 209 -8.87 5.38 20.57
CA ASP A 209 -7.98 5.48 19.41
C ASP A 209 -7.56 4.13 18.80
N ASP A 210 -7.79 3.02 19.50
CA ASP A 210 -7.52 1.66 19.05
C ASP A 210 -8.70 1.01 18.29
N GLN A 211 -9.84 1.70 18.18
CA GLN A 211 -11.04 1.22 17.47
C GLN A 211 -10.96 1.51 15.97
N LEU A 212 -9.90 0.99 15.34
CA LEU A 212 -9.55 1.24 13.95
C LEU A 212 -10.59 0.67 12.97
N ALA A 213 -10.91 1.45 11.92
CA ALA A 213 -11.67 0.97 10.79
C ALA A 213 -10.79 0.17 9.84
N GLY A 214 -11.31 -0.96 9.36
CA GLY A 214 -10.64 -1.85 8.40
C GLY A 214 -11.57 -2.29 7.28
N SER A 215 -11.04 -3.08 6.35
CA SER A 215 -11.82 -3.64 5.23
C SER A 215 -13.05 -4.41 5.71
N GLY A 216 -12.95 -5.10 6.85
CA GLY A 216 -14.07 -5.82 7.48
C GLY A 216 -15.11 -4.95 8.19
N THR A 217 -14.84 -3.66 8.41
CA THR A 217 -15.79 -2.71 9.04
C THR A 217 -16.45 -1.78 8.01
N LEU A 218 -16.05 -1.87 6.74
CA LEU A 218 -16.68 -1.15 5.63
C LEU A 218 -18.11 -1.62 5.41
N THR A 219 -19.01 -0.67 5.13
CA THR A 219 -20.33 -1.01 4.58
C THR A 219 -20.17 -1.69 3.21
N PRO A 220 -21.16 -2.46 2.73
CA PRO A 220 -21.07 -3.09 1.42
C PRO A 220 -20.75 -2.11 0.27
N LEU A 221 -21.27 -0.89 0.35
CA LEU A 221 -21.04 0.14 -0.67
C LEU A 221 -19.64 0.74 -0.59
N GLU A 222 -19.15 1.05 0.62
CA GLU A 222 -17.76 1.48 0.83
C GLU A 222 -16.78 0.40 0.36
N HIS A 223 -17.03 -0.85 0.72
CA HIS A 223 -16.19 -1.98 0.31
C HIS A 223 -16.18 -2.14 -1.21
N HIS A 224 -17.35 -2.03 -1.87
CA HIS A 224 -17.44 -2.07 -3.33
C HIS A 224 -16.58 -0.98 -3.98
N ARG A 225 -16.66 0.27 -3.49
CA ARG A 225 -15.87 1.40 -4.00
C ARG A 225 -14.37 1.19 -3.78
N PHE A 226 -13.99 0.73 -2.59
CA PHE A 226 -12.60 0.43 -2.25
C PHE A 226 -12.03 -0.65 -3.18
N MET A 227 -12.76 -1.75 -3.39
CA MET A 227 -12.36 -2.81 -4.31
C MET A 227 -12.33 -2.36 -5.77
N ALA A 228 -13.31 -1.58 -6.22
CA ALA A 228 -13.31 -1.02 -7.59
C ALA A 228 -12.06 -0.17 -7.82
N ALA A 229 -11.71 0.72 -6.87
CA ALA A 229 -10.49 1.51 -6.94
C ALA A 229 -9.22 0.64 -6.94
N THR A 230 -9.18 -0.44 -6.15
CA THR A 230 -8.06 -1.39 -6.16
C THR A 230 -7.91 -2.11 -7.51
N VAL A 231 -9.01 -2.55 -8.12
CA VAL A 231 -9.00 -3.23 -9.42
C VAL A 231 -8.54 -2.27 -10.53
N GLU A 232 -9.07 -1.04 -10.57
CA GLU A 232 -8.63 -0.03 -11.54
C GLU A 232 -7.16 0.35 -11.35
N THR A 233 -6.69 0.45 -10.10
CA THR A 233 -5.27 0.66 -9.79
C THR A 233 -4.41 -0.47 -10.35
N ALA A 234 -4.81 -1.73 -10.17
CA ALA A 234 -4.06 -2.88 -10.68
C ALA A 234 -4.02 -2.91 -12.21
N ARG A 235 -5.14 -2.55 -12.86
CA ARG A 235 -5.23 -2.43 -14.32
C ARG A 235 -4.29 -1.37 -14.86
N ASP A 236 -4.32 -0.15 -14.30
CA ASP A 236 -3.40 0.93 -14.67
C ASP A 236 -1.93 0.54 -14.40
N LEU A 237 -1.69 -0.25 -13.35
CA LEU A 237 -0.50 -1.08 -13.10
C LEU A 237 0.10 -1.71 -14.37
N TYR A 238 -0.72 -2.54 -15.00
CA TYR A 238 -0.36 -3.28 -16.20
C TYR A 238 -0.24 -2.38 -17.43
N ASP A 239 -1.15 -1.43 -17.59
CA ASP A 239 -1.19 -0.56 -18.78
C ASP A 239 -0.01 0.42 -18.81
N SER A 240 0.42 0.92 -17.65
CA SER A 240 1.50 1.90 -17.54
C SER A 240 2.92 1.30 -17.57
N ARG A 241 3.06 -0.02 -17.43
CA ARG A 241 4.37 -0.69 -17.39
C ARG A 241 4.43 -1.93 -18.28
N PRO A 242 4.97 -1.80 -19.51
CA PRO A 242 5.08 -2.93 -20.45
C PRO A 242 5.87 -4.14 -19.92
N ASP A 243 6.86 -3.92 -19.04
CA ASP A 243 7.69 -4.98 -18.47
C ASP A 243 7.03 -5.69 -17.28
N VAL A 244 5.93 -5.16 -16.73
CA VAL A 244 5.21 -5.80 -15.64
C VAL A 244 4.48 -7.04 -16.15
N ARG A 245 4.84 -8.18 -15.58
CA ARG A 245 4.17 -9.47 -15.85
C ARG A 245 3.10 -9.82 -14.82
N TYR A 246 3.19 -9.22 -13.64
CA TYR A 246 2.30 -9.52 -12.53
C TYR A 246 2.16 -8.32 -11.59
N VAL A 247 0.92 -7.94 -11.29
CA VAL A 247 0.58 -6.95 -10.27
C VAL A 247 -0.07 -7.69 -9.10
N ALA A 248 0.46 -7.48 -7.90
CA ALA A 248 -0.11 -8.04 -6.68
C ALA A 248 -0.86 -6.95 -5.90
N ALA A 249 -2.14 -7.18 -5.62
CA ALA A 249 -2.89 -6.42 -4.63
C ALA A 249 -2.94 -7.24 -3.34
N PHE A 250 -2.53 -6.63 -2.23
CA PHE A 250 -2.54 -7.27 -0.92
C PHE A 250 -2.84 -6.24 0.18
N GLN A 251 -3.18 -6.75 1.37
CA GLN A 251 -3.44 -5.93 2.55
C GLN A 251 -2.75 -6.57 3.74
N ASN A 252 -1.94 -5.78 4.46
CA ASN A 252 -1.47 -6.14 5.80
C ASN A 252 -2.44 -5.55 6.81
N TRP A 253 -2.82 -6.33 7.82
CA TRP A 253 -3.75 -5.88 8.86
C TRP A 253 -3.16 -6.11 10.24
N LEU A 254 -2.90 -5.01 10.96
CA LEU A 254 -2.23 -4.93 12.25
C LEU A 254 -0.75 -5.35 12.22
N ARG A 255 0.00 -4.85 13.21
CA ARG A 255 1.47 -5.00 13.34
C ARG A 255 2.01 -6.42 13.10
N PRO A 256 1.37 -7.52 13.56
CA PRO A 256 1.91 -8.87 13.34
C PRO A 256 1.91 -9.31 11.87
N ALA A 257 1.11 -8.69 11.01
CA ALA A 257 1.01 -9.01 9.59
C ALA A 257 1.99 -8.18 8.71
N GLY A 258 2.88 -7.39 9.33
CA GLY A 258 3.73 -6.41 8.66
C GLY A 258 3.05 -5.05 8.58
#